data_AF-A0A8T4EKD9-F1
#
_entry.id   AF-A0A8T4EKD9-F1
#
_cell.length_a   1.000
_cell.length_b   1.000
_cell.length_c   1.000
_cell.angle_alpha   90.00
_cell.angle_beta   90.00
_cell.angle_gamma   90.00
#
_symmetry.space_group_name_H-M   'P 1'
#
loop_
_entity.id
_entity.type
_entity.pdbx_description
1 polymer ?
#
loop_
_entity_poly.entity_id
_entity_poly.type
_entity_poly.pdbx_seq_one_letter_code
_entity_poly.pdbx_strand_id
1 'polypeptide(L)'
;MEKKCEVCSESVTNPICGECLSSAVRSWLRGRYSWLIPEVSAMNNNASAKGPYAECVICGSRIDLCSGCYYEEVQKLLYRADPNIAHEFSSFFNFEMQNLKLEKEVSKVVVV
;
A
#
# COMPACT_ATOMS: atom_id res chain seq x y z
N MET A 1 9.34 17.27 11.90
CA MET A 1 9.25 17.10 10.44
C MET A 1 8.28 15.95 10.20
N GLU A 2 7.12 16.25 9.61
CA GLU A 2 6.08 15.25 9.37
C GLU A 2 6.54 14.27 8.28
N LYS A 3 6.43 12.97 8.54
CA LYS A 3 6.77 11.92 7.58
C LYS A 3 5.58 11.76 6.63
N LYS A 4 5.60 12.42 5.47
CA LYS A 4 4.50 12.40 4.50
C LYS A 4 4.76 11.40 3.37
N CYS A 5 3.69 10.79 2.87
CA CYS A 5 3.71 9.95 1.70
C CYS A 5 4.04 10.78 0.45
N GLU A 6 4.96 10.32 -0.40
CA GLU A 6 5.34 11.06 -1.60
C GLU A 6 4.25 11.06 -2.68
N VAL A 7 3.27 10.15 -2.59
CA VAL A 7 2.18 10.02 -3.58
C VAL A 7 0.94 10.82 -3.17
N CYS A 8 0.44 10.65 -1.95
CA CYS A 8 -0.78 11.34 -1.50
C CYS A 8 -0.53 12.56 -0.61
N SER A 9 0.72 12.81 -0.20
CA SER A 9 1.09 13.86 0.79
C SER A 9 0.46 13.72 2.18
N GLU A 10 -0.23 12.61 2.47
CA GLU A 10 -0.79 12.31 3.79
C GLU A 10 0.31 11.86 4.76
N SER A 11 0.06 12.00 6.06
CA SER A 11 0.97 11.56 7.11
C SER A 11 1.08 10.03 7.12
N VAL A 12 2.31 9.51 7.12
CA VAL A 12 2.59 8.08 7.26
C VAL A 12 2.46 7.71 8.73
N THR A 13 1.26 7.26 9.13
CA THR A 13 0.92 6.84 10.50
C THR A 13 1.31 5.39 10.79
N ASN A 14 1.35 4.54 9.75
CA ASN A 14 1.79 3.15 9.81
C ASN A 14 3.02 2.96 8.90
N PRO A 15 4.24 3.17 9.41
CA PRO A 15 5.42 3.11 8.58
C PRO A 15 5.85 1.66 8.34
N ILE A 16 5.33 1.06 7.26
CA ILE A 16 5.76 -0.23 6.71
C ILE A 16 6.24 -0.02 5.26
N CYS A 17 7.43 -0.52 4.93
CA CYS A 17 7.98 -0.39 3.57
C CYS A 17 7.26 -1.32 2.56
N GLY A 18 7.37 -1.00 1.27
CA GLY A 18 6.79 -1.79 0.19
C GLY A 18 7.20 -3.26 0.19
N GLU A 19 8.42 -3.60 0.62
CA GLU A 19 8.84 -5.01 0.70
C GLU A 19 8.11 -5.79 1.80
N CYS A 20 7.94 -5.18 2.97
CA CYS A 20 7.19 -5.80 4.06
C CYS A 20 5.70 -5.94 3.70
N LEU A 21 5.11 -4.93 3.05
CA LEU A 21 3.73 -5.01 2.54
C LEU A 21 3.59 -6.10 1.46
N SER A 22 4.52 -6.15 0.50
CA SER A 22 4.57 -7.21 -0.53
C SER A 22 4.72 -8.59 0.05
N SER A 23 5.42 -8.75 1.17
CA SER A 23 5.48 -10.05 1.86
C SER A 23 4.10 -10.54 2.29
N ALA A 24 3.25 -9.65 2.83
CA ALA A 24 1.88 -9.98 3.20
C ALA A 24 1.02 -10.32 1.97
N VAL A 25 1.12 -9.52 0.90
CA VAL A 25 0.40 -9.77 -0.36
C VAL A 25 0.82 -11.09 -1.01
N ARG A 26 2.13 -11.37 -1.12
CA ARG A 26 2.64 -12.65 -1.66
C ARG A 26 2.16 -13.84 -0.85
N SER A 27 2.11 -13.71 0.47
CA SER A 27 1.60 -14.76 1.35
C SER A 27 0.12 -15.04 1.08
N TRP A 28 -0.69 -14.00 0.87
CA TRP A 28 -2.09 -14.13 0.47
C TRP A 28 -2.24 -14.79 -0.92
N LEU A 29 -1.42 -14.41 -1.90
CA LEU A 29 -1.46 -14.96 -3.26
C LEU A 29 -1.05 -16.45 -3.34
N ARG A 30 -0.15 -16.92 -2.46
CA ARG A 30 0.51 -18.23 -2.55
C ARG A 30 -0.44 -19.41 -2.70
N GLY A 31 -1.63 -19.34 -2.10
CA GLY A 31 -2.57 -20.46 -2.08
C GLY A 31 -3.44 -20.59 -3.34
N ARG A 32 -3.68 -19.51 -4.08
CA ARG A 32 -4.69 -19.48 -5.17
C ARG A 32 -4.26 -18.74 -6.43
N TYR A 33 -3.33 -17.80 -6.32
CA TYR A 33 -2.98 -16.86 -7.38
C TYR A 33 -1.46 -16.68 -7.48
N SER A 34 -0.71 -17.78 -7.32
CA SER A 34 0.76 -17.75 -7.27
C SER A 34 1.41 -17.18 -8.53
N TRP A 35 0.71 -17.22 -9.67
CA TRP A 35 1.15 -16.63 -10.94
C TRP A 35 1.24 -15.09 -10.92
N LEU A 36 0.60 -14.42 -9.96
CA LEU A 36 0.66 -12.95 -9.77
C LEU A 36 1.81 -12.50 -8.85
N ILE A 37 2.49 -13.44 -8.17
CA ILE A 37 3.60 -13.11 -7.26
C ILE A 37 4.75 -12.36 -7.96
N PRO A 38 5.16 -12.72 -9.20
CA PRO A 38 6.21 -11.97 -9.90
C PRO A 38 5.83 -10.52 -10.15
N GLU A 39 4.57 -10.24 -10.50
CA GLU A 39 4.11 -8.88 -10.76
C GLU A 39 4.11 -8.02 -9.49
N VAL A 40 3.61 -8.56 -8.37
CA VAL A 40 3.65 -7.88 -7.07
C VAL A 40 5.09 -7.63 -6.62
N SER A 41 5.99 -8.58 -6.86
CA SER A 41 7.41 -8.43 -6.51
C SER A 41 8.11 -7.34 -7.34
N ALA A 42 7.68 -7.14 -8.59
CA ALA A 42 8.23 -6.11 -9.46
C ALA A 42 7.86 -4.68 -9.02
N MET A 43 6.77 -4.50 -8.26
CA MET A 43 6.31 -3.19 -7.80
C MET A 43 7.30 -2.47 -6.87
N ASN A 44 8.13 -3.22 -6.14
CA ASN A 44 9.04 -2.67 -5.14
C ASN A 44 10.36 -2.13 -5.70
N ASN A 45 10.61 -2.30 -7.01
CA ASN A 45 11.93 -2.05 -7.60
C ASN A 45 12.24 -0.58 -7.95
N ASN A 46 11.41 0.41 -7.56
CA ASN A 46 11.54 1.80 -8.04
C ASN A 46 11.60 2.91 -6.98
N ALA A 47 11.88 2.58 -5.72
CA ALA A 47 11.94 3.55 -4.63
C ALA A 47 13.33 4.21 -4.50
N SER A 48 13.63 5.22 -5.34
CA SER A 48 14.81 6.09 -5.17
C SER A 48 14.39 7.54 -4.96
N ALA A 49 13.84 7.86 -3.80
CA ALA A 49 13.51 9.25 -3.49
C ALA A 49 14.60 9.94 -2.65
N LYS A 50 14.60 11.28 -2.59
CA LYS A 50 15.50 12.09 -1.76
C LYS A 50 14.63 13.00 -0.87
N GLY A 51 14.81 12.99 0.45
CA GLY A 51 13.92 13.70 1.41
C GLY A 51 14.10 13.29 2.89
N PRO A 52 13.19 13.66 3.80
CA PRO A 52 13.11 13.11 5.15
C PRO A 52 12.25 11.85 5.20
N TYR A 53 12.74 10.79 5.84
CA TYR A 53 12.15 9.45 5.69
C TYR A 53 11.54 8.91 6.98
N ALA A 54 10.49 8.12 6.83
CA ALA A 54 10.08 7.17 7.86
C ALA A 54 10.91 5.89 7.75
N GLU A 55 11.15 5.23 8.88
CA GLU A 55 11.78 3.92 8.94
C GLU A 55 10.69 2.87 9.14
N CYS A 56 10.79 1.77 8.42
CA CYS A 56 9.93 0.62 8.54
C CYS A 56 10.02 0.04 9.95
N VAL A 57 8.87 -0.05 10.63
CA VAL A 57 8.80 -0.64 11.98
C VAL A 57 9.13 -2.13 12.01
N ILE A 58 9.12 -2.80 10.85
CA ILE A 58 9.40 -4.24 10.72
C ILE A 58 10.88 -4.50 10.42
N CYS A 59 11.48 -3.77 9.47
CA CYS A 59 12.83 -4.08 8.98
C CYS A 59 13.82 -2.91 9.07
N GLY A 60 13.40 -1.73 9.52
CA GLY A 60 14.23 -0.52 9.57
C GLY A 60 14.49 0.12 8.20
N SER A 61 14.06 -0.50 7.10
CA SER A 61 14.21 0.09 5.77
C SER A 61 13.45 1.39 5.65
N ARG A 62 14.00 2.28 4.86
CA ARG A 62 13.38 3.54 4.51
C ARG A 62 12.02 3.36 3.81
N ILE A 63 11.12 4.30 4.06
CA ILE A 63 9.78 4.40 3.46
C ILE A 63 9.65 5.70 2.68
N ASP A 64 9.04 5.59 1.51
CA ASP A 64 8.66 6.65 0.58
C ASP A 64 7.14 6.65 0.28
N LEU A 65 6.46 5.51 0.52
CA LEU A 65 5.04 5.30 0.24
C LEU A 65 4.25 4.88 1.49
N CYS A 66 3.03 5.41 1.68
CA CYS A 66 2.14 4.90 2.72
C CYS A 66 1.52 3.55 2.32
N SER A 67 1.05 2.77 3.31
CA SER A 67 0.41 1.48 3.07
C SER A 67 -0.80 1.60 2.15
N GLY A 68 -1.56 2.67 2.25
CA GLY A 68 -2.74 2.87 1.43
C GLY A 68 -2.46 3.04 -0.05
N CYS A 69 -1.49 3.88 -0.42
CA CYS A 69 -1.07 4.01 -1.82
C CYS A 69 -0.47 2.70 -2.35
N TYR A 70 0.25 1.97 -1.52
CA TYR A 70 0.74 0.65 -1.89
C TYR A 70 -0.41 -0.32 -2.22
N TYR A 71 -1.41 -0.44 -1.34
CA TYR A 71 -2.54 -1.34 -1.55
C TYR A 71 -3.44 -0.92 -2.72
N GLU A 72 -3.56 0.38 -3.00
CA GLU A 72 -4.26 0.87 -4.18
C GLU A 72 -3.58 0.40 -5.48
N GLU A 73 -2.25 0.46 -5.55
CA GLU A 73 -1.50 -0.02 -6.71
C GLU A 73 -1.61 -1.55 -6.87
N VAL A 74 -1.57 -2.30 -5.76
CA VAL A 74 -1.82 -3.75 -5.79
C VAL A 74 -3.23 -4.04 -6.28
N GLN A 75 -4.23 -3.33 -5.79
CA GLN A 75 -5.62 -3.51 -6.22
C GLN A 75 -5.78 -3.24 -7.73
N LYS A 76 -5.17 -2.17 -8.26
CA LYS A 76 -5.17 -1.88 -9.70
C LYS A 76 -4.50 -2.99 -10.51
N LEU A 77 -3.38 -3.52 -10.03
CA LEU A 77 -2.70 -4.67 -10.65
C LEU A 77 -3.61 -5.89 -10.69
N LEU A 78 -4.20 -6.26 -9.55
CA LEU A 78 -5.10 -7.41 -9.45
C LEU A 78 -6.36 -7.22 -10.31
N TYR A 79 -6.90 -6.00 -10.40
CA TYR A 79 -8.09 -5.72 -11.19
C TYR A 79 -7.84 -5.88 -12.70
N ARG A 80 -6.65 -5.50 -13.17
CA ARG A 80 -6.23 -5.73 -14.57
C ARG A 80 -6.08 -7.21 -14.89
N ALA A 81 -5.71 -8.02 -13.90
CA ALA A 81 -5.57 -9.46 -14.03
C ALA A 81 -6.93 -10.17 -13.99
N ASP A 82 -7.73 -9.92 -12.96
CA ASP A 82 -9.10 -10.40 -12.78
C ASP A 82 -9.83 -9.55 -11.71
N PRO A 83 -10.93 -8.86 -12.05
CA PRO A 83 -11.72 -8.07 -11.11
C PRO A 83 -12.18 -8.82 -9.85
N ASN A 84 -12.41 -10.14 -9.93
CA ASN A 84 -12.80 -10.94 -8.78
C ASN A 84 -11.66 -11.07 -7.77
N ILE A 85 -10.42 -11.23 -8.23
CA ILE A 85 -9.23 -11.28 -7.37
C ILE A 85 -9.07 -9.94 -6.64
N ALA A 86 -9.27 -8.82 -7.33
CA ALA A 86 -9.23 -7.50 -6.71
C ALA A 86 -10.31 -7.30 -5.64
N HIS A 87 -11.52 -7.82 -5.86
CA HIS A 87 -12.60 -7.78 -4.88
C HIS A 87 -12.31 -8.64 -3.64
N GLU A 88 -11.79 -9.86 -3.84
CA GLU A 88 -11.33 -10.72 -2.74
C GLU A 88 -10.21 -10.05 -1.95
N PHE A 89 -9.25 -9.43 -2.64
CA PHE A 89 -8.16 -8.68 -2.03
C PHE A 89 -8.67 -7.54 -1.16
N SER A 90 -9.56 -6.69 -1.67
CA SER A 90 -10.17 -5.61 -0.91
C SER A 90 -10.94 -6.08 0.30
N SER A 91 -11.58 -7.26 0.22
CA SER A 91 -12.29 -7.85 1.35
C SER A 91 -11.33 -8.34 2.44
N PHE A 92 -10.16 -8.86 2.05
CA PHE A 92 -9.14 -9.36 2.98
C PHE A 92 -8.34 -8.22 3.63
N PHE A 93 -7.94 -7.21 2.84
CA PHE A 93 -7.16 -6.06 3.28
C PHE A 93 -8.03 -4.84 3.64
N ASN A 94 -9.33 -5.06 3.91
CA ASN A 94 -10.35 -4.03 4.05
C ASN A 94 -10.05 -3.00 5.15
N PHE A 95 -9.40 -3.39 6.25
CA PHE A 95 -9.04 -2.48 7.33
C PHE A 95 -8.08 -1.36 6.87
N GLU A 96 -7.09 -1.71 6.05
CA GLU A 96 -6.15 -0.75 5.49
C GLU A 96 -6.81 0.14 4.41
N MET A 97 -7.79 -0.40 3.68
CA MET A 97 -8.54 0.36 2.67
C MET A 97 -9.66 1.26 3.24
N GLN A 98 -10.25 0.91 4.38
CA GLN A 98 -11.30 1.71 5.03
C GLN A 98 -10.74 2.97 5.70
N ASN A 99 -9.54 2.89 6.29
CA ASN A 99 -8.85 4.07 6.81
C ASN A 99 -8.65 5.13 5.71
N LEU A 100 -8.31 4.70 4.48
CA LEU A 100 -8.18 5.60 3.32
C LEU A 100 -9.49 6.30 2.93
N LYS A 101 -10.64 5.64 3.07
CA LYS A 101 -11.94 6.23 2.74
C LYS A 101 -12.37 7.23 3.80
N LEU A 102 -12.21 6.87 5.07
CA LEU A 102 -12.56 7.73 6.19
C LEU A 102 -11.70 9.01 6.21
N GLU A 103 -10.39 8.93 5.97
CA GLU A 103 -9.51 10.10 5.93
C GLU A 103 -9.84 11.05 4.76
N LYS A 104 -10.19 10.50 3.58
CA LYS A 104 -10.62 11.27 2.41
C LYS A 104 -12.01 11.90 2.58
N GLU A 105 -12.91 11.25 3.30
CA GLU A 105 -14.25 11.79 3.60
C GLU A 105 -14.20 12.87 4.69
N VAL A 106 -13.41 12.66 5.75
CA VAL A 106 -13.22 13.66 6.82
C VAL A 106 -12.53 14.91 6.27
N SER A 107 -11.52 14.77 5.39
CA SER A 107 -10.87 15.92 4.75
C SER A 107 -11.80 16.75 3.86
N LYS A 108 -12.90 16.18 3.36
CA LYS A 108 -13.94 16.93 2.62
C LYS A 108 -14.93 17.66 3.53
N VAL A 109 -15.12 17.17 4.75
CA VAL A 109 -16.08 17.73 5.72
C VAL A 109 -15.46 18.86 6.55
N VAL A 110 -14.14 18.82 6.79
CA VAL A 110 -13.43 19.84 7.60
C VAL A 110 -13.08 21.10 6.79
N VAL A 111 -13.24 21.08 5.46
CA VAL A 111 -13.10 22.25 4.58
C VAL A 111 -14.50 22.85 4.32
N VAL A 112 -15.16 23.30 5.38
CA VAL A 112 -16.34 24.21 5.33
C VAL A 112 -16.24 25.20 6.48
#